data_AF-A0AAU7AXX8-F1
#
_entry.id   AF-A0AAU7AXX8-F1
#
_cell.length_a   1.000
_cell.length_b   1.000
_cell.length_c   1.000
_cell.angle_alpha   90.00
_cell.angle_beta   90.00
_cell.angle_gamma   90.00
#
_symmetry.space_group_name_H-M   'P 1'
#
loop_
_entity.id
_entity.type
_entity.pdbx_description
1 polymer ?
#
loop_
_entity_poly.entity_id
_entity_poly.type
_entity_poly.pdbx_seq_one_letter_code
_entity_poly.pdbx_strand_id
1 'polypeptide(L)'
;MIAVLSLAVGIVLADSAIVTLALPEILRQLDAEVSEVAWVLTAYNLVLALAAVPAARLCIKPGHAPVAGAAGLVVFAGASAGCAAATSLEVLIVARVVQALGGALVIMACLELLVLASGDERRGAARWAVAGVAGAAVGPVAGGLLTQAISWQSIFIFQVPLVLLAVPVAIRLRGRSRAAGATVADSVRAADRPDAAANLALALLSAALTAALFLLVLLLVEGWRRSPALAAITVTVIPVAAIAAGVVARAARAGTRSEAIAGAILIGGGLVALGFLPDANPAWTLAPQALVGLGLGLTVDSLTAVALRDRFPRALHGGWTIAARHVGVVAGLAILTPIFTADLRDAQAPAQEAIAALVLDAPLPASAKLDLADGLGRELESEGGRVPDLAPAFSAVRLDAADRPRAQALAVALDDQLERAATRAFRDAFLVAGALALLAVLPASMLRETRPEAGA
;
A
#
# COMPACT_ATOMS: atom_id res chain seq x y z
N MET A 1 -21.98 -12.62 11.95
CA MET A 1 -21.04 -13.64 11.43
C MET A 1 -20.36 -13.17 10.15
N ILE A 2 -21.09 -13.03 9.03
CA ILE A 2 -20.52 -12.57 7.75
C ILE A 2 -19.76 -11.25 7.90
N ALA A 3 -20.37 -10.22 8.49
CA ALA A 3 -19.72 -8.92 8.69
C ALA A 3 -18.40 -9.00 9.49
N VAL A 4 -18.34 -9.87 10.51
CA VAL A 4 -17.14 -10.06 11.34
C VAL A 4 -16.02 -10.76 10.56
N LEU A 5 -16.36 -11.78 9.75
CA LEU A 5 -15.39 -12.45 8.88
C LEU A 5 -14.89 -11.52 7.78
N SER A 6 -15.79 -10.74 7.18
CA SER A 6 -15.42 -9.69 6.22
C SER A 6 -14.52 -8.63 6.85
N LEU A 7 -14.81 -8.18 8.07
CA LEU A 7 -13.96 -7.24 8.79
C LEU A 7 -12.55 -7.80 9.01
N ALA A 8 -12.43 -9.06 9.44
CA ALA A 8 -11.13 -9.70 9.64
C ALA A 8 -10.30 -9.77 8.36
N VAL A 9 -10.90 -10.15 7.22
CA VAL A 9 -10.24 -10.14 5.91
C VAL A 9 -9.83 -8.72 5.52
N GLY A 10 -10.74 -7.76 5.68
CA GLY A 10 -10.50 -6.36 5.36
C GLY A 10 -9.31 -5.80 6.14
N ILE A 11 -9.24 -6.04 7.45
CA ILE A 11 -8.14 -5.56 8.29
C ILE A 11 -6.80 -6.18 7.86
N VAL A 12 -6.73 -7.50 7.69
CA VAL A 12 -5.48 -8.18 7.34
C VAL A 12 -4.97 -7.72 5.95
N LEU A 13 -5.87 -7.45 5.01
CA LEU A 13 -5.50 -6.93 3.68
C LEU A 13 -5.26 -5.42 3.66
N ALA A 14 -5.83 -4.67 4.61
CA ALA A 14 -5.56 -3.24 4.80
C ALA A 14 -4.19 -2.99 5.44
N ASP A 15 -3.65 -3.97 6.18
CA ASP A 15 -2.47 -3.82 7.03
C ASP A 15 -1.26 -3.20 6.29
N SER A 16 -0.89 -3.69 5.10
CA SER A 16 0.20 -3.06 4.32
C SER A 16 -0.07 -1.59 4.01
N ALA A 17 -1.31 -1.24 3.63
CA ALA A 17 -1.68 0.14 3.29
C ALA A 17 -1.73 1.05 4.53
N ILE A 18 -2.14 0.51 5.68
CA ILE A 18 -2.10 1.19 6.98
C ILE A 18 -0.64 1.51 7.35
N VAL A 19 0.23 0.50 7.26
CA VAL A 19 1.65 0.63 7.62
C VAL A 19 2.37 1.63 6.73
N THR A 20 2.03 1.71 5.44
CA THR A 20 2.64 2.69 4.51
C THR A 20 2.60 4.13 5.05
N LEU A 21 1.49 4.54 5.67
CA LEU A 21 1.34 5.91 6.21
C LEU A 21 2.15 6.15 7.49
N ALA A 22 2.59 5.07 8.13
CA ALA A 22 3.40 5.12 9.33
C ALA A 22 4.91 5.00 9.04
N LEU A 23 5.31 4.58 7.83
CA LEU A 23 6.72 4.36 7.49
C LEU A 23 7.60 5.60 7.68
N PRO A 24 7.19 6.84 7.32
CA PRO A 24 8.00 8.02 7.59
C PRO A 24 8.33 8.18 9.08
N GLU A 25 7.36 7.96 9.96
CA GLU A 25 7.56 8.06 11.40
C GLU A 25 8.37 6.88 11.96
N ILE A 26 8.20 5.67 11.41
CA ILE A 26 9.04 4.50 11.75
C ILE A 26 10.49 4.77 11.36
N LEU A 27 10.71 5.31 10.16
CA LEU A 27 12.01 5.70 9.63
C LEU A 27 12.71 6.68 10.57
N ARG A 28 11.98 7.70 11.04
CA ARG A 28 12.49 8.73 11.94
C ARG A 28 12.75 8.21 13.36
N GLN A 29 11.82 7.44 13.94
CA GLN A 29 11.93 6.98 15.33
C GLN A 29 12.91 5.82 15.52
N LEU A 30 13.13 4.99 14.50
CA LEU A 30 14.04 3.85 14.56
C LEU A 30 15.40 4.13 13.90
N ASP A 31 15.65 5.39 13.52
CA ASP A 31 16.88 5.86 12.89
C ASP A 31 17.34 4.96 11.72
N ALA A 32 16.42 4.75 10.78
CA ALA A 32 16.62 3.83 9.66
C ALA A 32 16.69 4.59 8.32
N GLU A 33 17.26 3.94 7.31
CA GLU A 33 17.23 4.42 5.93
C GLU A 33 15.94 4.00 5.21
N VAL A 34 15.60 4.69 4.10
CA VAL A 34 14.44 4.32 3.27
C VAL A 34 14.53 2.88 2.77
N SER A 35 15.74 2.44 2.40
CA SER A 35 16.01 1.09 1.90
C SER A 35 15.72 0.01 2.94
N GLU A 36 15.96 0.32 4.22
CA GLU A 36 15.73 -0.57 5.35
C GLU A 36 14.24 -0.59 5.73
N VAL A 37 13.60 0.57 5.80
CA VAL A 37 12.18 0.68 6.16
C VAL A 37 11.27 0.04 5.10
N ALA A 38 11.68 0.02 3.83
CA ALA A 38 11.01 -0.74 2.78
C ALA A 38 10.90 -2.25 3.09
N TRP A 39 11.78 -2.80 3.93
CA TRP A 39 11.69 -4.20 4.38
C TRP A 39 10.52 -4.48 5.31
N VAL A 40 9.99 -3.48 6.02
CA VAL A 40 8.80 -3.63 6.88
C VAL A 40 7.58 -4.04 6.04
N LEU A 41 7.44 -3.46 4.85
CA LEU A 41 6.43 -3.86 3.86
C LEU A 41 6.86 -5.14 3.13
N THR A 42 8.10 -5.20 2.64
CA THR A 42 8.57 -6.31 1.80
C THR A 42 8.48 -7.65 2.52
N ALA A 43 8.91 -7.73 3.79
CA ALA A 43 8.89 -8.98 4.55
C ALA A 43 7.47 -9.52 4.78
N TYR A 44 6.53 -8.65 5.16
CA TYR A 44 5.12 -9.03 5.35
C TYR A 44 4.50 -9.56 4.05
N ASN A 45 4.68 -8.80 2.96
CA ASN A 45 4.10 -9.17 1.66
C ASN A 45 4.77 -10.42 1.07
N LEU A 46 6.08 -10.59 1.25
CA LEU A 46 6.80 -11.79 0.82
C LEU A 46 6.27 -13.04 1.54
N VAL A 47 6.06 -12.96 2.84
CA VAL A 47 5.51 -14.08 3.60
C VAL A 47 4.07 -14.38 3.19
N LEU A 48 3.23 -13.36 2.99
CA LEU A 48 1.88 -13.58 2.45
C LEU A 48 1.92 -14.25 1.07
N ALA A 49 2.83 -13.81 0.20
CA ALA A 49 3.01 -14.39 -1.14
C ALA A 49 3.34 -15.89 -1.07
N LEU A 50 4.23 -16.28 -0.16
CA LEU A 50 4.68 -17.67 0.00
C LEU A 50 3.68 -18.53 0.78
N ALA A 51 2.98 -17.96 1.77
CA ALA A 51 2.14 -18.69 2.71
C ALA A 51 0.67 -18.82 2.25
N ALA A 52 0.20 -17.99 1.32
CA ALA A 52 -1.21 -18.00 0.89
C ALA A 52 -1.67 -19.35 0.32
N VAL A 53 -0.89 -19.96 -0.59
CA VAL A 53 -1.23 -21.26 -1.19
C VAL A 53 -1.16 -22.41 -0.16
N PRO A 54 -0.10 -22.54 0.67
CA PRO A 54 -0.09 -23.48 1.80
C PRO A 54 -1.27 -23.32 2.76
N ALA A 55 -1.61 -22.07 3.13
CA ALA A 55 -2.76 -21.77 4.00
C ALA A 55 -4.08 -22.19 3.35
N ALA A 56 -4.25 -21.95 2.05
CA ALA A 56 -5.41 -22.39 1.29
C ALA A 56 -5.57 -23.92 1.35
N ARG A 57 -4.49 -24.66 1.07
CA ARG A 57 -4.46 -26.14 1.12
C ARG A 57 -4.81 -26.68 2.50
N LEU A 58 -4.43 -25.97 3.56
CA LEU A 58 -4.81 -26.33 4.93
C LEU A 58 -6.31 -26.11 5.17
N CYS A 59 -6.86 -24.97 4.71
CA CYS A 59 -8.23 -24.56 4.98
C CYS A 59 -9.29 -25.38 4.24
N ILE A 60 -8.97 -25.90 3.05
CA ILE A 60 -9.89 -26.72 2.23
C ILE A 60 -10.20 -28.07 2.89
N LYS A 61 -9.35 -28.54 3.81
CA LYS A 61 -9.58 -29.81 4.51
C LYS A 61 -10.84 -29.72 5.40
N PRO A 62 -11.68 -30.77 5.44
CA PRO A 62 -12.93 -30.77 6.21
C PRO A 62 -12.75 -30.32 7.68
N GLY A 63 -13.38 -29.21 8.05
CA GLY A 63 -13.33 -28.67 9.41
C GLY A 63 -12.04 -27.94 9.80
N HIS A 64 -11.08 -27.76 8.88
CA HIS A 64 -9.81 -27.11 9.18
C HIS A 64 -9.90 -25.58 9.12
N ALA A 65 -10.65 -24.99 8.17
CA ALA A 65 -10.79 -23.53 8.05
C ALA A 65 -11.16 -22.82 9.38
N PRO A 66 -12.15 -23.28 10.17
CA PRO A 66 -12.44 -22.74 11.51
C PRO A 66 -11.23 -22.69 12.47
N VAL A 67 -10.45 -23.78 12.50
CA VAL A 67 -9.33 -23.95 13.45
C VAL A 67 -8.12 -23.17 12.97
N ALA A 68 -7.78 -23.29 11.69
CA ALA A 68 -6.71 -22.54 11.04
C ALA A 68 -6.98 -21.03 11.12
N GLY A 69 -8.22 -20.60 10.88
CA GLY A 69 -8.64 -19.21 11.02
C GLY A 69 -8.48 -18.71 12.45
N ALA A 70 -9.01 -19.43 13.45
CA ALA A 70 -8.86 -19.04 14.85
C ALA A 70 -7.39 -18.96 15.30
N ALA A 71 -6.56 -19.94 14.91
CA ALA A 71 -5.12 -19.91 15.18
C ALA A 71 -4.44 -18.72 14.49
N GLY A 72 -4.76 -18.49 13.21
CA GLY A 72 -4.24 -17.36 12.43
C GLY A 72 -4.60 -16.01 13.04
N LEU A 73 -5.84 -15.83 13.53
CA LEU A 73 -6.29 -14.61 14.20
C LEU A 73 -5.48 -14.36 15.49
N VAL A 74 -5.23 -15.40 16.29
CA VAL A 74 -4.42 -15.29 17.52
C VAL A 74 -2.96 -14.97 17.20
N VAL A 75 -2.36 -15.64 16.21
CA VAL A 75 -0.99 -15.37 15.76
C VAL A 75 -0.87 -13.95 15.21
N PHE A 76 -1.80 -13.52 14.36
CA PHE A 76 -1.83 -12.17 13.81
C PHE A 76 -1.93 -11.13 14.92
N ALA A 77 -2.86 -11.31 15.87
CA ALA A 77 -3.04 -10.40 17.00
C ALA A 77 -1.80 -10.33 17.91
N GLY A 78 -1.21 -11.48 18.27
CA GLY A 78 -0.02 -11.53 19.11
C GLY A 78 1.20 -10.91 18.42
N ALA A 79 1.40 -11.20 17.13
CA ALA A 79 2.47 -10.61 16.35
C ALA A 79 2.27 -9.10 16.12
N SER A 80 1.03 -8.65 15.94
CA SER A 80 0.70 -7.22 15.85
C SER A 80 1.03 -6.47 17.15
N ALA A 81 0.71 -7.05 18.32
CA ALA A 81 1.17 -6.51 19.59
C ALA A 81 2.71 -6.48 19.69
N GLY A 82 3.39 -7.49 19.14
CA GLY A 82 4.85 -7.50 18.99
C GLY A 82 5.39 -6.37 18.11
N CYS A 83 4.75 -6.08 16.98
CA CYS A 83 5.08 -4.93 16.12
C CYS A 83 4.94 -3.61 16.88
N ALA A 84 3.89 -3.45 17.68
CA ALA A 84 3.69 -2.25 18.50
C ALA A 84 4.75 -2.08 19.61
N ALA A 85 5.30 -3.19 20.11
CA ALA A 85 6.33 -3.19 21.15
C ALA A 85 7.75 -3.13 20.58
N ALA A 86 7.92 -3.08 19.26
CA ALA A 86 9.23 -3.12 18.63
C ALA A 86 10.03 -1.84 18.91
N THR A 87 11.26 -2.01 19.41
CA THR A 87 12.22 -0.93 19.70
C THR A 87 13.36 -0.86 18.69
N SER A 88 13.40 -1.78 17.72
CA SER A 88 14.34 -1.78 16.60
C SER A 88 13.66 -2.29 15.33
N LEU A 89 14.24 -1.94 14.19
CA LEU A 89 13.71 -2.33 12.88
C LEU A 89 13.71 -3.86 12.69
N GLU A 90 14.72 -4.55 13.20
CA GLU A 90 14.87 -6.00 13.12
C GLU A 90 13.72 -6.73 13.83
N VAL A 91 13.41 -6.29 15.06
CA VAL A 91 12.31 -6.84 15.86
C VAL A 91 10.98 -6.59 15.14
N LEU A 92 10.80 -5.39 14.58
CA LEU A 92 9.61 -5.07 13.80
C LEU A 92 9.49 -6.01 12.59
N ILE A 93 10.55 -6.19 11.78
CA ILE A 93 10.54 -7.06 10.61
C ILE A 93 10.22 -8.52 10.99
N VAL A 94 10.81 -9.05 12.07
CA VAL A 94 10.51 -10.41 12.54
C VAL A 94 9.05 -10.53 12.97
N ALA A 95 8.53 -9.56 13.72
CA ALA A 95 7.11 -9.55 14.09
C ALA A 95 6.19 -9.48 12.87
N ARG A 96 6.55 -8.69 11.83
CA ARG A 96 5.84 -8.62 10.56
C ARG A 96 5.80 -9.96 9.82
N VAL A 97 6.90 -10.72 9.83
CA VAL A 97 6.96 -12.07 9.26
C VAL A 97 5.96 -12.99 9.96
N VAL A 98 5.95 -13.01 11.30
CA VAL A 98 5.00 -13.84 12.07
C VAL A 98 3.56 -13.37 11.86
N GLN A 99 3.34 -12.05 11.79
CA GLN A 99 2.03 -11.44 11.54
C GLN A 99 1.48 -11.89 10.17
N ALA A 100 2.30 -11.89 9.12
CA ALA A 100 1.92 -12.35 7.79
C ALA A 100 1.56 -13.84 7.74
N LEU A 101 2.24 -14.71 8.49
CA LEU A 101 1.87 -16.13 8.60
C LEU A 101 0.46 -16.28 9.18
N GLY A 102 0.15 -15.54 10.26
CA GLY A 102 -1.20 -15.47 10.81
C GLY A 102 -2.20 -14.93 9.80
N GLY A 103 -1.84 -13.84 9.10
CA GLY A 103 -2.66 -13.19 8.08
C GLY A 103 -3.04 -14.13 6.93
N ALA A 104 -2.11 -14.93 6.41
CA ALA A 104 -2.37 -15.90 5.34
C ALA A 104 -3.44 -16.91 5.76
N LEU A 105 -3.35 -17.44 6.99
CA LEU A 105 -4.36 -18.34 7.54
C LEU A 105 -5.72 -17.65 7.67
N VAL A 106 -5.75 -16.41 8.15
CA VAL A 106 -7.01 -15.63 8.31
C VAL A 106 -7.67 -15.41 6.96
N ILE A 107 -6.93 -14.91 5.97
CA ILE A 107 -7.47 -14.59 4.63
C ILE A 107 -8.09 -15.84 4.00
N MET A 108 -7.37 -16.96 4.04
CA MET A 108 -7.83 -18.19 3.39
C MET A 108 -8.93 -18.91 4.16
N ALA A 109 -8.86 -18.93 5.49
CA ALA A 109 -9.94 -19.47 6.31
C ALA A 109 -11.22 -18.66 6.13
N CYS A 110 -11.15 -17.34 6.09
CA CYS A 110 -12.33 -16.50 5.94
C CYS A 110 -13.00 -16.66 4.58
N LEU A 111 -12.26 -16.94 3.50
CA LEU A 111 -12.87 -17.28 2.21
C LEU A 111 -13.78 -18.52 2.32
N GLU A 112 -13.26 -19.61 2.88
CA GLU A 112 -14.02 -20.85 3.12
C GLU A 112 -15.21 -20.62 4.07
N LEU A 113 -14.99 -19.88 5.17
CA LEU A 113 -16.03 -19.60 6.15
C LEU A 113 -17.11 -18.66 5.62
N LEU A 114 -16.77 -17.70 4.74
CA LEU A 114 -17.73 -16.81 4.10
C LEU A 114 -18.56 -17.57 3.06
N VAL A 115 -17.95 -18.48 2.30
CA VAL A 115 -18.68 -19.40 1.41
C VAL A 115 -19.67 -20.24 2.21
N LEU A 116 -19.21 -20.89 3.28
CA LEU A 116 -20.05 -21.69 4.16
C LEU A 116 -21.18 -20.87 4.80
N ALA A 117 -20.89 -19.66 5.30
CA ALA A 117 -21.86 -18.79 5.94
C ALA A 117 -22.87 -18.20 4.95
N SER A 118 -22.50 -18.08 3.66
CA SER A 118 -23.36 -17.54 2.62
C SER A 118 -24.29 -18.59 2.01
N GLY A 119 -23.95 -19.88 2.13
CA GLY A 119 -24.68 -20.98 1.49
C GLY A 119 -24.54 -20.99 -0.04
N ASP A 120 -23.71 -20.11 -0.59
CA ASP A 120 -23.50 -19.90 -2.02
C ASP A 120 -22.05 -19.46 -2.21
N GLU A 121 -21.32 -20.21 -3.04
CA GLU A 121 -19.89 -19.95 -3.25
C GLU A 121 -19.61 -18.63 -3.98
N ARG A 122 -20.46 -18.24 -4.93
CA ARG A 122 -20.32 -16.98 -5.68
C ARG A 122 -20.51 -15.81 -4.73
N ARG A 123 -21.53 -15.85 -3.88
CA ARG A 123 -21.79 -14.81 -2.87
C ARG A 123 -20.70 -14.74 -1.81
N GLY A 124 -20.21 -15.89 -1.34
CA GLY A 124 -19.12 -15.96 -0.35
C GLY A 124 -17.81 -15.36 -0.88
N ALA A 125 -17.40 -15.77 -2.09
CA ALA A 125 -16.20 -15.24 -2.74
C ALA A 125 -16.31 -13.74 -3.05
N ALA A 126 -17.48 -13.28 -3.52
CA ALA A 126 -17.72 -11.86 -3.75
C ALA A 126 -17.61 -11.04 -2.46
N ARG A 127 -18.18 -11.51 -1.34
CA ARG A 127 -18.04 -10.86 -0.02
C ARG A 127 -16.59 -10.80 0.47
N TRP A 128 -15.81 -11.84 0.19
CA TRP A 128 -14.38 -11.87 0.52
C TRP A 128 -13.59 -10.85 -0.32
N ALA A 129 -13.84 -10.79 -1.63
CA ALA A 129 -13.19 -9.83 -2.52
C ALA A 129 -13.54 -8.38 -2.15
N VAL A 130 -14.83 -8.08 -1.94
CA VAL A 130 -15.32 -6.76 -1.52
C VAL A 130 -14.71 -6.35 -0.18
N ALA A 131 -14.61 -7.28 0.79
CA ALA A 131 -13.97 -7.00 2.07
C ALA A 131 -12.50 -6.60 1.92
N GLY A 132 -11.75 -7.28 1.06
CA GLY A 132 -10.36 -6.94 0.76
C GLY A 132 -10.21 -5.58 0.09
N VAL A 133 -11.06 -5.26 -0.89
CA VAL A 133 -11.08 -3.94 -1.56
C VAL A 133 -11.43 -2.83 -0.57
N ALA A 134 -12.47 -3.04 0.25
CA ALA A 134 -12.86 -2.07 1.28
C ALA A 134 -11.75 -1.85 2.31
N GLY A 135 -11.06 -2.91 2.74
CA GLY A 135 -9.90 -2.83 3.62
C GLY A 135 -8.77 -1.99 3.02
N ALA A 136 -8.34 -2.33 1.81
CA ALA A 136 -7.32 -1.57 1.09
C ALA A 136 -7.70 -0.10 0.89
N ALA A 137 -9.00 0.18 0.74
CA ALA A 137 -9.50 1.53 0.57
C ALA A 137 -9.50 2.37 1.87
N VAL A 138 -9.86 1.76 3.00
CA VAL A 138 -9.90 2.43 4.31
C VAL A 138 -8.52 2.52 4.95
N GLY A 139 -7.60 1.61 4.59
CA GLY A 139 -6.28 1.48 5.19
C GLY A 139 -5.49 2.80 5.30
N PRO A 140 -5.28 3.55 4.19
CA PRO A 140 -4.53 4.81 4.24
C PRO A 140 -5.09 5.84 5.21
N VAL A 141 -6.42 6.01 5.23
CA VAL A 141 -7.09 6.97 6.12
C VAL A 141 -6.89 6.58 7.58
N ALA A 142 -7.12 5.30 7.89
CA ALA A 142 -6.93 4.78 9.23
C ALA A 142 -5.47 4.90 9.68
N GLY A 143 -4.52 4.53 8.82
CA GLY A 143 -3.08 4.59 9.11
C GLY A 143 -2.59 6.00 9.40
N GLY A 144 -2.92 6.98 8.56
CA GLY A 144 -2.49 8.37 8.77
C GLY A 144 -3.11 9.01 10.01
N LEU A 145 -4.40 8.80 10.26
CA LEU A 145 -5.08 9.33 11.44
C LEU A 145 -4.52 8.74 12.73
N LEU A 146 -4.34 7.42 12.79
CA LEU A 146 -3.78 6.74 13.97
C LEU A 146 -2.34 7.15 14.23
N THR A 147 -1.52 7.22 13.18
CA THR A 147 -0.11 7.61 13.28
C THR A 147 0.02 9.04 13.79
N GLN A 148 -0.76 9.99 13.26
CA GLN A 148 -0.67 11.38 13.67
C GLN A 148 -1.30 11.65 15.05
N ALA A 149 -2.43 11.03 15.37
CA ALA A 149 -3.16 11.34 16.61
C ALA A 149 -2.55 10.68 17.85
N ILE A 150 -1.89 9.53 17.67
CA ILE A 150 -1.36 8.73 18.78
C ILE A 150 0.12 8.45 18.55
N SER A 151 0.42 7.53 17.63
CA SER A 151 1.77 7.12 17.26
C SER A 151 1.72 6.03 16.18
N TRP A 152 2.85 5.70 15.54
CA TRP A 152 2.91 4.60 14.58
C TRP A 152 2.58 3.24 15.22
N GLN A 153 2.94 3.01 16.49
CA GLN A 153 2.66 1.75 17.20
C GLN A 153 1.15 1.49 17.31
N SER A 154 0.35 2.55 17.38
CA SER A 154 -1.11 2.44 17.51
C SER A 154 -1.75 1.71 16.32
N ILE A 155 -1.19 1.81 15.12
CA ILE A 155 -1.72 1.13 13.93
C ILE A 155 -1.72 -0.39 14.08
N PHE A 156 -0.83 -0.93 14.91
CA PHE A 156 -0.77 -2.35 15.21
C PHE A 156 -1.71 -2.70 16.38
N ILE A 157 -1.66 -1.91 17.47
CA ILE A 157 -2.51 -2.15 18.65
C ILE A 157 -4.00 -2.15 18.30
N PHE A 158 -4.47 -1.21 17.46
CA PHE A 158 -5.88 -1.12 17.11
C PHE A 158 -6.39 -2.32 16.29
N GLN A 159 -5.52 -3.02 15.57
CA GLN A 159 -5.91 -4.22 14.82
C GLN A 159 -6.19 -5.41 15.74
N VAL A 160 -5.49 -5.51 16.87
CA VAL A 160 -5.58 -6.62 17.83
C VAL A 160 -7.02 -6.91 18.27
N PRO A 161 -7.77 -5.98 18.89
CA PRO A 161 -9.12 -6.26 19.35
C PRO A 161 -10.07 -6.55 18.17
N LEU A 162 -9.94 -5.83 17.06
CA LEU A 162 -10.84 -5.96 15.91
C LEU A 162 -10.74 -7.34 15.25
N VAL A 163 -9.52 -7.88 15.13
CA VAL A 163 -9.27 -9.22 14.57
C VAL A 163 -9.71 -10.31 15.57
N LEU A 164 -9.47 -10.14 16.86
CA LEU A 164 -9.86 -11.11 17.88
C LEU A 164 -11.39 -11.29 18.00
N LEU A 165 -12.20 -10.29 17.63
CA LEU A 165 -13.66 -10.42 17.53
C LEU A 165 -14.11 -11.55 16.58
N ALA A 166 -13.28 -11.95 15.62
CA ALA A 166 -13.59 -13.03 14.69
C ALA A 166 -13.31 -14.43 15.24
N VAL A 167 -12.54 -14.57 16.33
CA VAL A 167 -12.19 -15.89 16.90
C VAL A 167 -13.42 -16.68 17.34
N PRO A 168 -14.37 -16.13 18.12
CA PRO A 168 -15.57 -16.86 18.52
C PRO A 168 -16.44 -17.24 17.32
N VAL A 169 -16.45 -16.42 16.26
CA VAL A 169 -17.21 -16.67 15.04
C VAL A 169 -16.63 -17.85 14.27
N ALA A 170 -15.31 -17.89 14.10
CA ALA A 170 -14.62 -19.02 13.46
C ALA A 170 -14.91 -20.33 14.20
N ILE A 171 -14.77 -20.34 15.54
CA ILE A 171 -15.00 -21.54 16.36
C ILE A 171 -16.45 -22.05 16.25
N ARG A 172 -17.45 -21.16 16.24
CA ARG A 172 -18.87 -21.54 16.10
C ARG A 172 -19.18 -22.21 14.76
N LEU A 173 -18.42 -21.92 13.71
CA LEU A 173 -18.58 -22.54 12.39
C LEU A 173 -17.95 -23.94 12.28
N ARG A 174 -17.23 -24.41 13.31
CA ARG A 174 -16.51 -25.69 13.29
C ARG A 174 -17.41 -26.90 12.99
N GLY A 175 -18.57 -26.98 13.64
CA GLY A 175 -19.53 -28.07 13.42
C GLY A 175 -20.06 -28.09 11.98
N ARG A 176 -20.46 -26.91 11.47
CA ARG A 176 -20.99 -26.74 10.11
C ARG A 176 -19.93 -27.06 9.05
N SER A 177 -18.69 -26.62 9.26
CA SER A 177 -17.57 -26.86 8.34
C SER A 177 -17.18 -28.34 8.25
N ARG A 178 -17.23 -29.09 9.37
CA ARG A 178 -17.01 -30.54 9.35
C ARG A 178 -18.10 -31.28 8.59
N ALA A 179 -19.36 -30.94 8.81
CA ALA A 179 -20.49 -31.56 8.13
C ALA A 179 -20.45 -31.32 6.61
N ALA A 180 -20.14 -30.09 6.18
CA ALA A 180 -20.02 -29.75 4.76
C ALA A 180 -18.78 -30.39 4.08
N GLY A 181 -17.67 -30.55 4.81
CA GLY A 181 -16.48 -31.18 4.25
C GLY A 181 -16.63 -32.69 4.01
N ALA A 182 -17.47 -33.38 4.79
CA ALA A 182 -17.76 -34.79 4.59
C ALA A 182 -18.51 -35.08 3.27
N THR A 183 -19.26 -34.10 2.73
CA THR A 183 -19.98 -34.22 1.45
C THR A 183 -19.14 -33.84 0.22
N VAL A 184 -18.01 -33.14 0.42
CA VAL A 184 -17.15 -32.61 -0.67
C VAL A 184 -15.91 -33.47 -0.91
N ALA A 185 -15.52 -34.32 0.05
CA ALA A 185 -14.37 -35.21 -0.06
C ALA A 185 -14.43 -36.16 -1.29
N ASP A 186 -15.63 -36.44 -1.81
CA ASP A 186 -15.84 -37.30 -2.98
C ASP A 186 -15.61 -36.59 -4.33
N SER A 187 -15.43 -35.25 -4.37
CA SER A 187 -15.36 -34.46 -5.60
C SER A 187 -14.06 -33.70 -5.84
N VAL A 188 -13.00 -33.94 -5.04
CA VAL A 188 -11.67 -33.33 -5.26
C VAL A 188 -10.99 -33.96 -6.48
N ARG A 189 -11.48 -33.59 -7.67
CA ARG A 189 -10.78 -33.77 -8.94
C ARG A 189 -9.53 -32.92 -8.97
N ALA A 190 -8.57 -33.32 -9.82
CA ALA A 190 -7.32 -32.61 -10.06
C ALA A 190 -7.55 -31.09 -10.11
N ALA A 191 -6.89 -30.35 -9.22
CA ALA A 191 -7.05 -28.90 -9.14
C ALA A 191 -6.78 -28.27 -10.51
N ASP A 192 -7.70 -27.42 -10.95
CA ASP A 192 -7.52 -26.68 -12.20
C ASP A 192 -6.26 -25.82 -12.11
N ARG A 193 -5.57 -25.65 -13.25
CA ARG A 193 -4.42 -24.74 -13.31
C ARG A 193 -4.88 -23.31 -12.98
N PRO A 194 -4.10 -22.51 -12.22
CA PRO A 194 -4.46 -21.13 -11.94
C PRO A 194 -4.60 -20.33 -13.23
N ASP A 195 -5.45 -19.30 -13.22
CA ASP A 195 -5.57 -18.39 -14.36
C ASP A 195 -4.32 -17.52 -14.45
N ALA A 196 -3.37 -17.93 -15.29
CA ALA A 196 -2.07 -17.27 -15.39
C ALA A 196 -2.20 -15.82 -15.89
N ALA A 197 -3.10 -15.56 -16.83
CA ALA A 197 -3.32 -14.22 -17.38
C ALA A 197 -3.89 -13.27 -16.32
N ALA A 198 -4.97 -13.67 -15.64
CA ALA A 198 -5.57 -12.82 -14.60
C ALA A 198 -4.61 -12.58 -13.42
N ASN A 199 -3.90 -13.62 -12.97
CA ASN A 199 -2.96 -13.50 -11.87
C ASN A 199 -1.71 -12.70 -12.24
N LEU A 200 -1.19 -12.82 -13.46
CA LEU A 200 -0.07 -12.00 -13.93
C LEU A 200 -0.47 -10.53 -14.06
N ALA A 201 -1.66 -10.23 -14.59
CA ALA A 201 -2.19 -8.87 -14.62
C ALA A 201 -2.31 -8.30 -13.20
N LEU A 202 -2.88 -9.06 -12.26
CA LEU A 202 -2.98 -8.65 -10.85
C LEU A 202 -1.61 -8.44 -10.19
N ALA A 203 -0.61 -9.27 -10.51
CA ALA A 203 0.75 -9.10 -10.00
C ALA A 203 1.37 -7.79 -10.49
N LEU A 204 1.32 -7.51 -11.80
CA LEU A 204 1.85 -6.28 -12.40
C LEU A 204 1.14 -5.02 -11.86
N LEU A 205 -0.18 -5.05 -11.75
CA LEU A 205 -0.95 -3.95 -11.17
C LEU A 205 -0.65 -3.76 -9.68
N SER A 206 -0.50 -4.84 -8.91
CA SER A 206 -0.16 -4.74 -7.49
C SER A 206 1.26 -4.20 -7.27
N ALA A 207 2.20 -4.56 -8.16
CA ALA A 207 3.56 -4.02 -8.19
C ALA A 207 3.54 -2.51 -8.40
N ALA A 208 2.80 -2.04 -9.41
CA ALA A 208 2.65 -0.63 -9.71
C ALA A 208 1.98 0.13 -8.55
N LEU A 209 0.82 -0.34 -8.08
CA LEU A 209 -0.02 0.36 -7.11
C LEU A 209 0.61 0.49 -5.73
N THR A 210 1.13 -0.61 -5.18
CA THR A 210 1.59 -0.61 -3.78
C THR A 210 2.92 0.11 -3.65
N ALA A 211 3.82 -0.10 -4.61
CA ALA A 211 5.10 0.58 -4.63
C ALA A 211 4.93 2.08 -4.96
N ALA A 212 3.96 2.46 -5.80
CA ALA A 212 3.65 3.87 -6.02
C ALA A 212 2.91 4.54 -4.86
N LEU A 213 2.03 3.83 -4.14
CA LEU A 213 1.40 4.35 -2.93
C LEU A 213 2.46 4.65 -1.86
N PHE A 214 3.42 3.73 -1.71
CA PHE A 214 4.58 3.92 -0.85
C PHE A 214 5.38 5.17 -1.20
N LEU A 215 5.76 5.32 -2.47
CA LEU A 215 6.50 6.48 -2.95
C LEU A 215 5.71 7.79 -2.84
N LEU A 216 4.40 7.78 -3.14
CA LEU A 216 3.56 8.96 -3.02
C LEU A 216 3.45 9.43 -1.56
N VAL A 217 3.31 8.50 -0.63
CA VAL A 217 3.29 8.82 0.81
C VAL A 217 4.64 9.38 1.24
N LEU A 218 5.75 8.78 0.80
CA LEU A 218 7.09 9.27 1.11
C LEU A 218 7.34 10.66 0.50
N LEU A 219 6.90 10.91 -0.74
CA LEU A 219 6.96 12.22 -1.37
C LEU A 219 6.17 13.26 -0.57
N LEU A 220 4.95 12.93 -0.15
CA LEU A 220 4.11 13.86 0.61
C LEU A 220 4.70 14.16 1.99
N VAL A 221 5.12 13.12 2.72
CA VAL A 221 5.55 13.27 4.12
C VAL A 221 7.01 13.68 4.25
N GLU A 222 7.93 12.97 3.59
CA GLU A 222 9.37 13.29 3.65
C GLU A 222 9.76 14.31 2.58
N GLY A 223 9.27 14.16 1.34
CA GLY A 223 9.66 15.05 0.24
C GLY A 223 9.12 16.48 0.35
N TRP A 224 7.85 16.62 0.73
CA TRP A 224 7.14 17.90 0.83
C TRP A 224 6.80 18.27 2.27
N ARG A 225 7.33 17.54 3.26
CA ARG A 225 7.18 17.80 4.71
C ARG A 225 5.72 18.03 5.12
N ARG A 226 4.78 17.26 4.54
CA ARG A 226 3.35 17.31 4.89
C ARG A 226 3.06 16.37 6.07
N SER A 227 2.08 16.69 6.89
CA SER A 227 1.69 15.83 8.00
C SER A 227 1.10 14.49 7.52
N PRO A 228 1.24 13.40 8.29
CA PRO A 228 0.68 12.09 7.93
C PRO A 228 -0.84 12.10 7.67
N ALA A 229 -1.63 12.90 8.39
CA ALA A 229 -3.06 13.02 8.11
C ALA A 229 -3.34 13.80 6.83
N LEU A 230 -2.56 14.85 6.51
CA LEU A 230 -2.70 15.53 5.22
C LEU A 230 -2.37 14.57 4.08
N ALA A 231 -1.27 13.81 4.20
CA ALA A 231 -0.93 12.78 3.23
C ALA A 231 -2.03 11.72 3.09
N ALA A 232 -2.62 11.26 4.19
CA ALA A 232 -3.74 10.31 4.17
C ALA A 232 -5.00 10.87 3.51
N ILE A 233 -5.37 12.13 3.80
CA ILE A 233 -6.50 12.81 3.14
C ILE A 233 -6.23 12.94 1.64
N THR A 234 -5.03 13.37 1.25
CA THR A 234 -4.62 13.48 -0.16
C THR A 234 -4.70 12.13 -0.86
N VAL A 235 -4.23 11.05 -0.22
CA VAL A 235 -4.23 9.69 -0.77
C VAL A 235 -5.63 9.05 -0.81
N THR A 236 -6.61 9.61 -0.09
CA THR A 236 -8.01 9.14 -0.09
C THR A 236 -8.70 9.31 -1.44
N VAL A 237 -8.14 10.10 -2.35
CA VAL A 237 -8.67 10.23 -3.72
C VAL A 237 -8.69 8.87 -4.43
N ILE A 238 -7.65 8.05 -4.24
CA ILE A 238 -7.54 6.71 -4.85
C ILE A 238 -8.74 5.82 -4.46
N PRO A 239 -9.02 5.56 -3.17
CA PRO A 239 -10.14 4.70 -2.78
C PRO A 239 -11.51 5.26 -3.16
N VAL A 240 -11.72 6.58 -3.06
CA VAL A 240 -12.99 7.21 -3.45
C VAL A 240 -13.24 7.01 -4.94
N ALA A 241 -12.23 7.27 -5.78
CA ALA A 241 -12.32 7.05 -7.21
C ALA A 241 -12.50 5.56 -7.57
N ALA A 242 -11.85 4.65 -6.85
CA ALA A 242 -12.02 3.20 -7.06
C ALA A 242 -13.44 2.71 -6.78
N ILE A 243 -14.04 3.18 -5.68
CA ILE A 243 -15.43 2.87 -5.34
C ILE A 243 -16.36 3.43 -6.41
N ALA A 244 -16.15 4.67 -6.86
CA ALA A 244 -16.94 5.29 -7.91
C ALA A 244 -16.87 4.51 -9.24
N ALA A 245 -15.67 4.11 -9.67
CA ALA A 245 -15.48 3.30 -10.88
C ALA A 245 -16.23 1.97 -10.80
N GLY A 246 -16.16 1.26 -9.68
CA GLY A 246 -16.88 -0.02 -9.52
C GLY A 246 -18.40 0.14 -9.58
N VAL A 247 -18.96 1.29 -9.19
CA VAL A 247 -20.39 1.59 -9.36
C VAL A 247 -20.72 1.85 -10.83
N VAL A 248 -19.91 2.67 -11.50
CA VAL A 248 -20.12 3.03 -12.91
C VAL A 248 -19.97 1.81 -13.83
N ALA A 249 -18.96 0.97 -13.62
CA ALA A 249 -18.70 -0.22 -14.42
C ALA A 249 -19.86 -1.23 -14.36
N ARG A 250 -20.39 -1.47 -13.15
CA ARG A 250 -21.57 -2.30 -12.94
C ARG A 250 -22.81 -1.73 -13.62
N ALA A 251 -23.00 -0.41 -13.58
CA ALA A 251 -24.10 0.26 -14.28
C ALA A 251 -23.96 0.15 -15.81
N ALA A 252 -22.73 0.29 -16.33
CA ALA A 252 -22.43 0.23 -17.76
C ALA A 252 -22.40 -1.20 -18.35
N ARG A 253 -22.43 -2.24 -17.50
CA ARG A 253 -22.30 -3.66 -17.90
C ARG A 253 -21.06 -3.89 -18.78
N ALA A 254 -19.96 -3.25 -18.43
CA ALA A 254 -18.72 -3.35 -19.19
C ALA A 254 -18.19 -4.80 -19.18
N GLY A 255 -17.44 -5.15 -20.22
CA GLY A 255 -16.85 -6.47 -20.35
C GLY A 255 -15.58 -6.60 -19.52
N THR A 256 -15.33 -7.77 -18.93
CA THR A 256 -14.20 -7.95 -18.01
C THR A 256 -12.84 -7.67 -18.65
N ARG A 257 -12.64 -8.00 -19.92
CA ARG A 257 -11.37 -7.72 -20.62
C ARG A 257 -11.23 -6.22 -20.86
N SER A 258 -12.28 -5.53 -21.29
CA SER A 258 -12.23 -4.09 -21.51
C SER A 258 -12.02 -3.31 -20.21
N GLU A 259 -12.64 -3.73 -19.11
CA GLU A 259 -12.40 -3.18 -17.77
C GLU A 259 -10.94 -3.35 -17.33
N ALA A 260 -10.37 -4.55 -17.48
CA ALA A 260 -8.99 -4.81 -17.10
C ALA A 260 -7.99 -3.98 -17.92
N ILE A 261 -8.18 -3.87 -19.24
CA ILE A 261 -7.32 -3.06 -20.11
C ILE A 261 -7.46 -1.57 -19.79
N ALA A 262 -8.69 -1.06 -19.70
CA ALA A 262 -8.94 0.34 -19.40
C ALA A 262 -8.37 0.72 -18.03
N GLY A 263 -8.55 -0.14 -17.02
CA GLY A 263 -8.01 0.13 -15.69
C GLY A 263 -6.48 0.07 -15.63
N ALA A 264 -5.84 -0.84 -16.37
CA ALA A 264 -4.38 -0.86 -16.49
C ALA A 264 -3.83 0.44 -17.13
N ILE A 265 -4.50 0.94 -18.17
CA ILE A 265 -4.15 2.22 -18.82
C ILE A 265 -4.35 3.40 -17.88
N LEU A 266 -5.47 3.45 -17.15
CA LEU A 266 -5.76 4.51 -16.18
C LEU A 266 -4.75 4.54 -15.03
N ILE A 267 -4.40 3.37 -14.48
CA ILE A 267 -3.34 3.26 -13.46
C ILE A 267 -2.01 3.72 -14.04
N GLY A 268 -1.61 3.19 -15.20
CA GLY A 268 -0.35 3.57 -15.85
C GLY A 268 -0.25 5.07 -16.14
N GLY A 269 -1.29 5.65 -16.74
CA GLY A 269 -1.34 7.09 -17.04
C GLY A 269 -1.35 7.97 -15.79
N GLY A 270 -2.09 7.58 -14.75
CA GLY A 270 -2.08 8.29 -13.47
C GLY A 270 -0.70 8.24 -12.79
N LEU A 271 -0.02 7.10 -12.80
CA LEU A 271 1.33 6.98 -12.26
C LEU A 271 2.36 7.77 -13.06
N VAL A 272 2.31 7.71 -14.40
CA VAL A 272 3.17 8.55 -15.24
C VAL A 272 2.94 10.03 -14.97
N ALA A 273 1.68 10.46 -14.80
CA ALA A 273 1.37 11.85 -14.49
C ALA A 273 1.91 12.31 -13.11
N LEU A 274 1.96 11.43 -12.11
CA LEU A 274 2.63 11.72 -10.83
C LEU A 274 4.14 11.93 -10.98
N GLY A 275 4.77 11.40 -12.03
CA GLY A 275 6.19 11.66 -12.33
C GLY A 275 6.46 13.06 -12.90
N PHE A 276 5.43 13.84 -13.27
CA PHE A 276 5.55 15.15 -13.90
C PHE A 276 4.80 16.24 -13.15
N LEU A 277 4.88 16.24 -11.82
CA LEU A 277 4.28 17.27 -10.98
C LEU A 277 5.02 18.61 -11.17
N PRO A 278 4.31 19.73 -11.40
CA PRO A 278 4.93 21.02 -11.70
C PRO A 278 5.54 21.69 -10.46
N ASP A 279 4.91 21.52 -9.30
CA ASP A 279 5.33 22.08 -8.02
C ASP A 279 4.86 21.17 -6.86
N ALA A 280 5.24 21.51 -5.63
CA ALA A 280 4.94 20.75 -4.41
C ALA A 280 3.56 21.03 -3.79
N ASN A 281 2.58 21.41 -4.62
CA ASN A 281 1.19 21.54 -4.23
C ASN A 281 0.46 20.18 -4.33
N PRO A 282 -0.10 19.65 -3.22
CA PRO A 282 -0.88 18.41 -3.22
C PRO A 282 -2.05 18.38 -4.21
N ALA A 283 -2.59 19.54 -4.62
CA ALA A 283 -3.66 19.62 -5.60
C ALA A 283 -3.29 18.96 -6.94
N TRP A 284 -2.02 19.04 -7.37
CA TRP A 284 -1.56 18.42 -8.62
C TRP A 284 -1.59 16.91 -8.59
N THR A 285 -1.57 16.30 -7.41
CA THR A 285 -1.64 14.85 -7.27
C THR A 285 -3.07 14.31 -7.41
N LEU A 286 -4.10 15.15 -7.23
CA LEU A 286 -5.49 14.69 -7.12
C LEU A 286 -6.00 14.05 -8.43
N ALA A 287 -5.79 14.69 -9.57
CA ALA A 287 -6.23 14.14 -10.85
C ALA A 287 -5.49 12.84 -11.24
N PRO A 288 -4.14 12.77 -11.16
CA PRO A 288 -3.40 11.53 -11.33
C PRO A 288 -3.87 10.40 -10.40
N GLN A 289 -4.10 10.70 -9.12
CA GLN A 289 -4.62 9.74 -8.15
C GLN A 289 -6.05 9.28 -8.46
N ALA A 290 -6.91 10.17 -8.97
CA ALA A 290 -8.24 9.80 -9.40
C ALA A 290 -8.18 8.81 -10.57
N LEU A 291 -7.25 8.99 -11.53
CA LEU A 291 -7.02 8.01 -12.60
C LEU A 291 -6.58 6.67 -12.05
N VAL A 292 -5.61 6.66 -11.12
CA VAL A 292 -5.16 5.42 -10.44
C VAL A 292 -6.31 4.73 -9.72
N GLY A 293 -7.10 5.48 -8.96
CA GLY A 293 -8.27 4.98 -8.25
C GLY A 293 -9.33 4.42 -9.19
N LEU A 294 -9.72 5.15 -10.23
CA LEU A 294 -10.67 4.66 -11.23
C LEU A 294 -10.18 3.34 -11.85
N GLY A 295 -8.91 3.26 -12.23
CA GLY A 295 -8.35 2.04 -12.80
C GLY A 295 -8.27 0.87 -11.81
N LEU A 296 -8.01 1.14 -10.53
CA LEU A 296 -8.08 0.15 -9.45
C LEU A 296 -9.50 -0.44 -9.34
N GLY A 297 -10.52 0.41 -9.37
CA GLY A 297 -11.93 0.01 -9.29
C GLY A 297 -12.39 -0.87 -10.46
N LEU A 298 -11.84 -0.64 -11.66
CA LEU A 298 -12.13 -1.46 -12.85
C LEU A 298 -11.39 -2.80 -12.87
N THR A 299 -10.22 -2.90 -12.24
CA THR A 299 -9.33 -4.06 -12.42
C THR A 299 -9.42 -5.08 -11.30
N VAL A 300 -9.42 -4.66 -10.03
CA VAL A 300 -9.24 -5.61 -8.92
C VAL A 300 -10.39 -6.60 -8.81
N ASP A 301 -11.64 -6.11 -8.84
CA ASP A 301 -12.82 -6.98 -8.74
C ASP A 301 -12.96 -7.87 -9.98
N SER A 302 -12.80 -7.29 -11.17
CA SER A 302 -12.97 -7.98 -12.45
C SER A 302 -11.92 -9.09 -12.67
N LEU A 303 -10.64 -8.81 -12.40
CA LEU A 303 -9.56 -9.78 -12.50
C LEU A 303 -9.65 -10.85 -11.41
N THR A 304 -10.01 -10.48 -10.18
CA THR A 304 -10.23 -11.45 -9.09
C THR A 304 -11.39 -12.38 -9.43
N ALA A 305 -12.48 -11.84 -9.99
CA ALA A 305 -13.61 -12.63 -10.44
C ALA A 305 -13.19 -13.63 -11.53
N VAL A 306 -12.39 -13.24 -12.51
CA VAL A 306 -11.87 -14.17 -13.54
C VAL A 306 -10.95 -15.23 -12.93
N ALA A 307 -10.06 -14.84 -12.03
CA ALA A 307 -9.12 -15.76 -11.39
C ALA A 307 -9.82 -16.86 -10.57
N LEU A 308 -11.05 -16.59 -10.09
CA LEU A 308 -11.87 -17.51 -9.30
C LEU A 308 -13.02 -18.17 -10.07
N ARG A 309 -13.35 -17.69 -11.27
CA ARG A 309 -14.55 -18.12 -12.00
C ARG A 309 -14.46 -19.58 -12.42
N ASP A 310 -15.51 -20.34 -12.09
CA ASP A 310 -15.68 -21.76 -12.44
C ASP A 310 -14.48 -22.65 -12.08
N ARG A 311 -13.74 -22.25 -11.05
CA ARG A 311 -12.50 -22.90 -10.60
C ARG A 311 -12.66 -23.39 -9.16
N PHE A 312 -12.46 -24.69 -8.98
CA PHE A 312 -12.70 -25.37 -7.71
C PHE A 312 -11.46 -26.20 -7.30
N PRO A 313 -11.11 -26.24 -6.00
CA PRO A 313 -11.70 -25.51 -4.88
C PRO A 313 -11.30 -24.03 -4.87
N ARG A 314 -12.27 -23.12 -4.67
CA ARG A 314 -12.07 -21.66 -4.79
C ARG A 314 -11.01 -21.11 -3.85
N ALA A 315 -10.85 -21.66 -2.64
CA ALA A 315 -9.76 -21.21 -1.77
C ALA A 315 -8.38 -21.47 -2.37
N LEU A 316 -8.16 -22.55 -3.13
CA LEU A 316 -6.84 -22.78 -3.73
C LEU A 316 -6.53 -21.70 -4.77
N HIS A 317 -7.51 -21.35 -5.60
CA HIS A 317 -7.39 -20.27 -6.57
C HIS A 317 -7.29 -18.90 -5.91
N GLY A 318 -8.03 -18.66 -4.84
CA GLY A 318 -7.88 -17.46 -4.00
C GLY A 318 -6.47 -17.35 -3.42
N GLY A 319 -5.89 -18.47 -2.98
CA GLY A 319 -4.52 -18.54 -2.52
C GLY A 319 -3.52 -18.15 -3.62
N TRP A 320 -3.71 -18.63 -4.85
CA TRP A 320 -2.89 -18.22 -6.00
C TRP A 320 -3.05 -16.73 -6.34
N THR A 321 -4.27 -16.21 -6.26
CA THR A 321 -4.55 -14.80 -6.52
C THR A 321 -3.92 -13.88 -5.48
N ILE A 322 -4.04 -14.22 -4.19
CA ILE A 322 -3.34 -13.52 -3.10
C ILE A 322 -1.83 -13.61 -3.31
N ALA A 323 -1.30 -14.80 -3.57
CA ALA A 323 0.12 -15.00 -3.83
C ALA A 323 0.62 -14.10 -4.97
N ALA A 324 -0.05 -14.10 -6.12
CA ALA A 324 0.33 -13.29 -7.27
C ALA A 324 0.32 -11.79 -6.98
N ARG A 325 -0.71 -11.29 -6.27
CA ARG A 325 -0.79 -9.88 -5.86
C ARG A 325 0.41 -9.49 -4.99
N HIS A 326 0.72 -10.29 -3.96
CA HIS A 326 1.81 -9.97 -3.04
C HIS A 326 3.21 -10.21 -3.64
N VAL A 327 3.37 -11.18 -4.55
CA VAL A 327 4.59 -11.27 -5.39
C VAL A 327 4.78 -9.98 -6.18
N GLY A 328 3.70 -9.47 -6.78
CA GLY A 328 3.68 -8.17 -7.42
C GLY A 328 4.17 -7.05 -6.52
N VAL A 329 3.58 -6.90 -5.32
CA VAL A 329 3.99 -5.90 -4.33
C VAL A 329 5.49 -5.98 -4.01
N VAL A 330 6.00 -7.19 -3.74
CA VAL A 330 7.42 -7.41 -3.43
C VAL A 330 8.30 -7.04 -4.61
N ALA A 331 7.95 -7.47 -5.83
CA ALA A 331 8.71 -7.14 -7.03
C ALA A 331 8.73 -5.62 -7.29
N GLY A 332 7.58 -4.95 -7.12
CA GLY A 332 7.47 -3.50 -7.24
C GLY A 332 8.38 -2.76 -6.26
N LEU A 333 8.32 -3.12 -4.97
CA LEU A 333 9.20 -2.53 -3.94
C LEU A 333 10.68 -2.82 -4.23
N ALA A 334 11.03 -4.04 -4.64
CA ALA A 334 12.40 -4.44 -4.94
C ALA A 334 12.99 -3.72 -6.17
N ILE A 335 12.17 -3.34 -7.14
CA ILE A 335 12.59 -2.58 -8.32
C ILE A 335 12.65 -1.08 -8.02
N LEU A 336 11.61 -0.52 -7.40
CA LEU A 336 11.49 0.93 -7.25
C LEU A 336 12.37 1.50 -6.13
N THR A 337 12.57 0.76 -5.04
CA THR A 337 13.35 1.27 -3.89
C THR A 337 14.80 1.60 -4.27
N PRO A 338 15.54 0.72 -5.00
CA PRO A 338 16.90 1.06 -5.44
C PRO A 338 16.95 2.23 -6.44
N ILE A 339 15.99 2.30 -7.37
CA ILE A 339 15.89 3.40 -8.34
C ILE A 339 15.73 4.73 -7.60
N PHE A 340 14.73 4.80 -6.72
CA PHE A 340 14.47 5.97 -5.89
C PHE A 340 15.69 6.36 -5.03
N THR A 341 16.34 5.38 -4.42
CA THR A 341 17.53 5.64 -3.58
C THR A 341 18.70 6.18 -4.40
N ALA A 342 18.87 5.73 -5.65
CA ALA A 342 19.86 6.25 -6.56
C ALA A 342 19.52 7.69 -6.98
N ASP A 343 18.27 7.94 -7.37
CA ASP A 343 17.81 9.27 -7.81
C ASP A 343 17.92 10.31 -6.69
N LEU A 344 17.64 9.92 -5.44
CA LEU A 344 17.86 10.78 -4.27
C LEU A 344 19.33 11.18 -4.12
N ARG A 345 20.25 10.21 -4.25
CA ARG A 345 21.70 10.47 -4.15
C ARG A 345 22.18 11.38 -5.26
N ASP A 346 21.71 11.16 -6.49
CA ASP A 346 22.06 11.98 -7.65
C ASP A 346 21.47 13.41 -7.55
N ALA A 347 20.36 13.59 -6.82
CA ALA A 347 19.75 14.90 -6.59
C ALA A 347 20.45 15.73 -5.49
N GLN A 348 21.27 15.12 -4.62
CA GLN A 348 21.88 15.82 -3.47
C GLN A 348 22.88 16.90 -3.89
N ALA A 349 23.86 16.59 -4.74
CA ALA A 349 24.90 17.55 -5.11
C ALA A 349 24.32 18.79 -5.85
N PRO A 350 23.45 18.64 -6.88
CA PRO A 350 22.81 19.80 -7.51
C PRO A 350 21.97 20.64 -6.54
N ALA A 351 21.33 20.01 -5.54
CA ALA A 351 20.58 20.73 -4.51
C ALA A 351 21.51 21.55 -3.61
N GLN A 352 22.63 20.98 -3.17
CA GLN A 352 23.64 21.69 -2.37
C GLN A 352 24.24 22.88 -3.12
N GLU A 353 24.57 22.70 -4.41
CA GLU A 353 25.06 23.78 -5.27
C GLU A 353 24.02 24.90 -5.43
N ALA A 354 22.75 24.54 -5.65
CA ALA A 354 21.66 25.52 -5.77
C ALA A 354 21.41 26.28 -4.45
N ILE A 355 21.48 25.59 -3.31
CA ILE A 355 21.38 26.20 -1.97
C ILE A 355 22.53 27.19 -1.76
N ALA A 356 23.77 26.76 -2.03
CA ALA A 356 24.94 27.61 -1.89
C ALA A 356 24.85 28.86 -2.78
N ALA A 357 24.44 28.72 -4.04
CA ALA A 357 24.22 29.83 -4.96
C ALA A 357 23.17 30.82 -4.42
N LEU A 358 22.02 30.33 -3.93
CA LEU A 358 20.97 31.18 -3.37
C LEU A 358 21.42 31.96 -2.13
N VAL A 359 22.18 31.32 -1.23
CA VAL A 359 22.75 32.00 -0.04
C VAL A 359 23.76 33.06 -0.46
N LEU A 360 24.61 32.75 -1.44
CA LEU A 360 25.62 33.68 -1.97
C LEU A 360 24.99 34.91 -2.65
N ASP A 361 23.91 34.71 -3.41
CA ASP A 361 23.20 35.77 -4.13
C ASP A 361 22.24 36.59 -3.25
N ALA A 362 21.92 36.09 -2.05
CA ALA A 362 20.99 36.76 -1.15
C ALA A 362 21.46 38.19 -0.80
N PRO A 363 20.58 39.20 -0.76
CA PRO A 363 20.94 40.57 -0.39
C PRO A 363 21.10 40.72 1.14
N LEU A 364 21.97 39.92 1.74
CA LEU A 364 22.24 39.88 3.17
C LEU A 364 23.70 40.31 3.48
N PRO A 365 23.96 40.85 4.69
CA PRO A 365 25.33 41.10 5.15
C PRO A 365 26.20 39.83 5.12
N ALA A 366 27.49 40.00 4.84
CA ALA A 366 28.42 38.86 4.73
C ALA A 366 28.49 38.01 6.01
N SER A 367 28.43 38.63 7.20
CA SER A 367 28.39 37.91 8.47
C SER A 367 27.15 37.02 8.59
N ALA A 368 25.97 37.55 8.25
CA ALA A 368 24.73 36.79 8.26
C ALA A 368 24.76 35.63 7.26
N LYS A 369 25.39 35.80 6.09
CA LYS A 369 25.58 34.71 5.11
C LYS A 369 26.46 33.59 5.65
N LEU A 370 27.55 33.92 6.35
CA LEU A 370 28.44 32.93 6.95
C LEU A 370 27.74 32.15 8.07
N ASP A 371 27.03 32.85 8.95
CA ASP A 371 26.26 32.21 10.04
C ASP A 371 25.15 31.31 9.48
N LEU A 372 24.45 31.75 8.41
CA LEU A 372 23.46 30.94 7.71
C LEU A 372 24.09 29.72 7.04
N ALA A 373 25.23 29.88 6.35
CA ALA A 373 25.90 28.78 5.68
C ALA A 373 26.34 27.69 6.66
N ASP A 374 26.89 28.07 7.83
CA ASP A 374 27.24 27.12 8.90
C ASP A 374 26.01 26.41 9.46
N GLY A 375 24.93 27.17 9.73
CA GLY A 375 23.66 26.60 10.20
C GLY A 375 23.07 25.60 9.21
N LEU A 376 22.96 25.98 7.93
CA LEU A 376 22.43 25.14 6.87
C LEU A 376 23.31 23.90 6.63
N GLY A 377 24.64 24.04 6.71
CA GLY A 377 25.57 22.91 6.60
C GLY A 377 25.33 21.85 7.69
N ARG A 378 25.15 22.28 8.94
CA ARG A 378 24.83 21.38 10.05
C ARG A 378 23.50 20.65 9.86
N GLU A 379 22.45 21.35 9.41
CA GLU A 379 21.15 20.70 9.13
C GLU A 379 21.28 19.68 7.99
N LEU A 380 21.97 20.04 6.89
CA LEU A 380 22.20 19.16 5.74
C LEU A 380 23.02 17.91 6.08
N GLU A 381 24.03 18.03 6.95
CA GLU A 381 24.85 16.90 7.41
C GLU A 381 24.08 15.98 8.36
N SER A 382 23.18 16.55 9.17
CA SER A 382 22.43 15.80 10.19
C SER A 382 21.31 14.92 9.61
N GLU A 383 20.82 15.21 8.41
CA GLU A 383 19.57 14.63 7.90
C GLU A 383 19.71 13.38 7.01
N GLY A 384 20.92 12.86 6.77
CA GLY A 384 21.14 11.45 6.38
C GLY A 384 20.30 10.89 5.20
N GLY A 385 19.87 11.72 4.24
CA GLY A 385 19.01 11.32 3.12
C GLY A 385 17.54 11.78 3.19
N ARG A 386 17.20 12.68 4.11
CA ARG A 386 15.89 13.37 4.21
C ARG A 386 15.93 14.79 3.64
N VAL A 387 14.74 15.40 3.50
CA VAL A 387 14.63 16.82 3.13
C VAL A 387 14.73 17.68 4.39
N PRO A 388 15.81 18.48 4.55
CA PRO A 388 16.09 19.17 5.80
C PRO A 388 15.06 20.23 6.16
N ASP A 389 14.74 20.32 7.46
CA ASP A 389 14.10 21.50 8.02
C ASP A 389 15.14 22.62 8.16
N LEU A 390 15.00 23.66 7.34
CA LEU A 390 15.93 24.80 7.35
C LEU A 390 15.56 25.85 8.40
N ALA A 391 14.35 25.79 8.99
CA ALA A 391 13.88 26.80 9.93
C ALA A 391 14.81 27.01 11.14
N PRO A 392 15.42 25.97 11.74
CA PRO A 392 16.39 26.12 12.81
C PRO A 392 17.58 27.00 12.41
N ALA A 393 18.14 26.79 11.20
CA ALA A 393 19.26 27.58 10.70
C ALA A 393 18.92 29.08 10.59
N PHE A 394 17.72 29.43 10.11
CA PHE A 394 17.28 30.82 10.04
C PHE A 394 16.97 31.43 11.41
N SER A 395 16.49 30.62 12.37
CA SER A 395 16.16 31.09 13.72
C SER A 395 17.40 31.40 14.57
N ALA A 396 18.52 30.74 14.29
CA ALA A 396 19.78 30.91 15.02
C ALA A 396 20.53 32.20 14.65
N VAL A 397 20.26 32.76 13.46
CA VAL A 397 21.00 33.91 12.93
C VAL A 397 20.41 35.22 13.46
N ARG A 398 21.28 36.07 14.04
CA ARG A 398 20.89 37.40 14.50
C ARG A 398 20.81 38.37 13.32
N LEU A 399 19.60 38.73 12.95
CA LEU A 399 19.33 39.65 11.85
C LEU A 399 18.72 40.97 12.33
N ASP A 400 19.16 42.06 11.74
CA ASP A 400 18.53 43.37 11.91
C ASP A 400 17.09 43.34 11.39
N ALA A 401 16.25 44.25 11.91
CA ALA A 401 14.85 44.34 11.51
C ALA A 401 14.67 44.57 9.99
N ALA A 402 15.63 45.24 9.35
CA ALA A 402 15.62 45.52 7.92
C ALA A 402 15.92 44.28 7.04
N ASP A 403 16.66 43.30 7.56
CA ASP A 403 17.10 42.13 6.80
C ASP A 403 16.20 40.90 6.99
N ARG A 404 15.35 40.89 8.02
CA ARG A 404 14.37 39.81 8.27
C ARG A 404 13.51 39.47 7.05
N PRO A 405 12.92 40.43 6.31
CA PRO A 405 12.15 40.10 5.11
C PRO A 405 12.98 39.43 4.00
N ARG A 406 14.25 39.82 3.87
CA ARG A 406 15.18 39.26 2.86
C ARG A 406 15.58 37.84 3.22
N ALA A 407 15.85 37.58 4.49
CA ALA A 407 16.12 36.24 4.98
C ALA A 407 14.89 35.32 4.86
N GLN A 408 13.68 35.84 5.11
CA GLN A 408 12.45 35.07 4.88
C GLN A 408 12.24 34.72 3.41
N ALA A 409 12.51 35.66 2.50
CA ALA A 409 12.46 35.38 1.05
C ALA A 409 13.51 34.33 0.64
N LEU A 410 14.72 34.38 1.19
CA LEU A 410 15.74 33.35 0.98
C LEU A 410 15.27 31.99 1.52
N ALA A 411 14.72 31.95 2.74
CA ALA A 411 14.21 30.71 3.34
C ALA A 411 13.17 30.04 2.42
N VAL A 412 12.19 30.81 1.94
CA VAL A 412 11.18 30.32 0.98
C VAL A 412 11.82 29.82 -0.31
N ALA A 413 12.82 30.53 -0.85
CA ALA A 413 13.50 30.11 -2.07
C ALA A 413 14.30 28.81 -1.90
N LEU A 414 14.99 28.65 -0.76
CA LEU A 414 15.70 27.40 -0.44
C LEU A 414 14.73 26.24 -0.27
N ASP A 415 13.61 26.48 0.42
CA ASP A 415 12.55 25.51 0.65
C ASP A 415 11.96 24.99 -0.66
N ASP A 416 11.63 25.91 -1.58
CA ASP A 416 11.10 25.58 -2.90
C ASP A 416 12.13 24.83 -3.78
N GLN A 417 13.43 25.11 -3.64
CA GLN A 417 14.46 24.31 -4.32
C GLN A 417 14.54 22.89 -3.78
N LEU A 418 14.49 22.71 -2.46
CA LEU A 418 14.50 21.40 -1.81
C LEU A 418 13.28 20.57 -2.23
N GLU A 419 12.08 21.17 -2.19
CA GLU A 419 10.84 20.52 -2.63
C GLU A 419 10.89 20.15 -4.13
N ARG A 420 11.48 20.99 -4.99
CA ARG A 420 11.69 20.69 -6.42
C ARG A 420 12.73 19.61 -6.66
N ALA A 421 13.80 19.56 -5.86
CA ALA A 421 14.79 18.49 -5.92
C ALA A 421 14.16 17.16 -5.51
N ALA A 422 13.42 17.14 -4.40
CA ALA A 422 12.66 15.98 -3.94
C ALA A 422 11.68 15.52 -5.03
N THR A 423 10.83 16.40 -5.55
CA THR A 423 9.84 16.06 -6.61
C THR A 423 10.49 15.40 -7.83
N ARG A 424 11.68 15.89 -8.24
CA ARG A 424 12.42 15.29 -9.36
C ARG A 424 12.98 13.91 -9.04
N ALA A 425 13.44 13.67 -7.82
CA ALA A 425 13.97 12.36 -7.39
C ALA A 425 12.91 11.24 -7.40
N PHE A 426 11.62 11.58 -7.32
CA PHE A 426 10.53 10.57 -7.39
C PHE A 426 10.08 10.26 -8.83
N ARG A 427 10.52 11.04 -9.82
CA ARG A 427 10.00 10.97 -11.20
C ARG A 427 10.20 9.60 -11.82
N ASP A 428 11.42 9.09 -11.85
CA ASP A 428 11.72 7.86 -12.58
C ASP A 428 11.07 6.65 -11.93
N ALA A 429 10.98 6.63 -10.59
CA ALA A 429 10.25 5.60 -9.87
C ALA A 429 8.74 5.59 -10.23
N PHE A 430 8.10 6.76 -10.39
CA PHE A 430 6.71 6.83 -10.87
C PHE A 430 6.56 6.38 -12.34
N LEU A 431 7.53 6.71 -13.20
CA LEU A 431 7.53 6.27 -14.60
C LEU A 431 7.65 4.75 -14.72
N VAL A 432 8.53 4.13 -13.93
CA VAL A 432 8.69 2.67 -13.88
C VAL A 432 7.44 2.00 -13.33
N ALA A 433 6.82 2.56 -12.28
CA ALA A 433 5.54 2.06 -11.77
C ALA A 433 4.43 2.14 -12.84
N GLY A 434 4.37 3.25 -13.58
CA GLY A 434 3.45 3.42 -14.70
C GLY A 434 3.68 2.42 -15.83
N ALA A 435 4.94 2.15 -16.17
CA ALA A 435 5.32 1.14 -17.16
C ALA A 435 4.88 -0.27 -16.73
N LEU A 436 5.08 -0.64 -15.45
CA LEU A 436 4.59 -1.92 -14.90
C LEU A 436 3.06 -2.06 -15.02
N ALA A 437 2.32 -1.00 -14.75
CA ALA A 437 0.86 -1.00 -14.94
C ALA A 437 0.46 -1.15 -16.41
N LEU A 438 1.13 -0.45 -17.33
CA LEU A 438 0.87 -0.57 -18.77
C LEU A 438 1.23 -1.96 -19.31
N LEU A 439 2.28 -2.59 -18.78
CA LEU A 439 2.62 -3.98 -19.12
C LEU A 439 1.49 -4.97 -18.76
N ALA A 440 0.65 -4.65 -17.77
CA ALA A 440 -0.51 -5.48 -17.41
C ALA A 440 -1.58 -5.55 -18.52
N VAL A 441 -1.55 -4.64 -19.51
CA VAL A 441 -2.43 -4.70 -20.70
C VAL A 441 -2.20 -6.00 -21.49
N LEU A 442 -0.95 -6.49 -21.55
CA LEU A 442 -0.60 -7.70 -22.29
C LEU A 442 -1.35 -8.94 -21.75
N PRO A 443 -1.21 -9.34 -20.48
CA PRO A 443 -2.00 -10.45 -19.93
C PRO A 443 -3.50 -10.15 -19.88
N ALA A 444 -3.91 -8.88 -19.66
CA ALA A 444 -5.33 -8.52 -19.70
C ALA A 444 -5.97 -8.75 -21.08
N SER A 445 -5.24 -8.53 -22.16
CA SER A 445 -5.72 -8.78 -23.53
C SER A 445 -6.00 -10.26 -23.84
N MET A 446 -5.36 -11.16 -23.09
CA MET A 446 -5.51 -12.62 -23.24
C MET A 446 -6.76 -13.17 -22.55
N LEU A 447 -7.40 -12.39 -21.67
CA LEU A 447 -8.62 -12.80 -20.94
C LEU A 447 -9.76 -13.03 -21.91
N ARG A 448 -10.68 -13.97 -21.68
CA ARG A 448 -11.88 -14.09 -22.51
C ARG A 448 -12.85 -12.95 -22.22
N GLU A 449 -13.40 -12.34 -23.27
CA GLU A 449 -14.43 -11.30 -23.10
C GLU A 449 -15.70 -11.95 -22.53
N THR A 450 -16.15 -11.46 -21.38
CA THR A 450 -17.39 -11.93 -20.77
C THR A 450 -18.18 -10.73 -20.30
N ARG A 451 -19.39 -10.58 -20.83
CA ARG A 451 -20.34 -9.57 -20.38
C ARG A 451 -21.17 -10.13 -19.23
N PRO A 452 -21.52 -9.31 -18.23
CA PRO A 452 -22.49 -9.74 -17.22
C PRO A 452 -23.80 -10.10 -17.92
N GLU A 453 -24.35 -11.28 -17.59
CA GLU A 453 -25.64 -11.74 -18.13
C GLU A 453 -26.73 -10.71 -17.82
N ALA A 454 -27.66 -10.52 -18.76
CA ALA A 454 -28.75 -9.58 -18.63
C ALA A 454 -29.82 -10.11 -17.64
N GLY A 455 -29.55 -9.95 -16.34
CA GLY A 455 -30.56 -9.97 -15.27
C GLY A 455 -30.90 -11.33 -14.66
N ALA A 456 -30.86 -11.37 -13.33
CA ALA A 456 -31.90 -11.92 -12.45
C ALA A 456 -31.85 -11.17 -11.11
#